data_AF-A0AAQ3TGP1-F1
#
_entry.id   AF-A0AAQ3TGP1-F1
#
_cell.length_a   1.000
_cell.length_b   1.000
_cell.length_c   1.000
_cell.angle_alpha   90.00
_cell.angle_beta   90.00
_cell.angle_gamma   90.00
#
_symmetry.space_group_name_H-M   'P 1'
#
loop_
_entity.id
_entity.type
_entity.pdbx_description
1 polymer ?
#
loop_
_entity_poly.entity_id
_entity_poly.type
_entity_poly.pdbx_seq_one_letter_code
_entity_poly.pdbx_strand_id
1 'polypeptide(L)'
;MHFEVTQNYFFCQMLNKFSCIALAGVATEYLLYGVAEGGLDDIEKLDRLLKGLGFTQKKADSQVRWAVLNTVVILRRHEKTRSQLAEAMSSRMPVGCCIGVIEESLNTDDI
;
A
#
# COMPACT_ATOMS: atom_id res chain seq x y z
N MET A 1 -18.38 11.11 24.24
CA MET A 1 -18.08 9.69 23.96
C MET A 1 -18.24 9.31 22.49
N HIS A 2 -19.32 9.66 21.78
CA HIS A 2 -19.47 9.30 20.35
C HIS A 2 -18.44 9.95 19.40
N PHE A 3 -18.07 11.22 19.63
CA PHE A 3 -17.15 11.96 18.74
C PHE A 3 -15.69 11.46 18.83
N GLU A 4 -15.24 11.13 20.04
CA GLU A 4 -13.87 10.71 20.34
C GLU A 4 -13.56 9.30 19.78
N VAL A 5 -14.55 8.40 19.82
CA VAL A 5 -14.47 7.06 19.22
C VAL A 5 -14.37 7.15 17.70
N THR A 6 -15.11 8.04 17.05
CA THR A 6 -15.07 8.23 15.60
C THR A 6 -13.73 8.81 15.13
N GLN A 7 -13.15 9.75 15.86
CA GLN A 7 -11.82 10.31 15.57
C GLN A 7 -10.73 9.24 15.65
N ASN A 8 -10.78 8.39 16.68
CA ASN A 8 -9.82 7.29 16.84
C ASN A 8 -9.96 6.24 15.71
N TYR A 9 -11.18 5.94 15.27
CA TYR A 9 -11.43 5.03 14.16
C TYR A 9 -10.90 5.57 12.82
N PHE A 10 -11.13 6.85 12.53
CA PHE A 10 -10.61 7.50 11.32
C PHE A 10 -9.08 7.47 11.28
N PHE A 11 -8.44 7.79 12.41
CA PHE A 11 -6.99 7.75 12.55
C PHE A 11 -6.42 6.34 12.30
N CYS A 12 -7.02 5.30 12.89
CA CYS A 12 -6.63 3.91 12.65
C CYS A 12 -6.73 3.50 11.17
N GLN A 13 -7.80 3.89 10.48
CA GLN A 13 -7.93 3.61 9.05
C GLN A 13 -6.86 4.33 8.21
N MET A 14 -6.56 5.58 8.55
CA MET A 14 -5.53 6.34 7.85
C MET A 14 -4.14 5.74 8.06
N LEU A 15 -3.82 5.32 9.29
CA LEU A 15 -2.57 4.61 9.59
C LEU A 15 -2.45 3.32 8.79
N ASN A 16 -3.53 2.54 8.71
CA ASN A 16 -3.57 1.29 7.94
C ASN A 16 -3.29 1.54 6.46
N LYS A 17 -3.98 2.51 5.85
CA LYS A 17 -3.76 2.87 4.44
C LYS A 17 -2.33 3.36 4.20
N PHE A 18 -1.83 4.25 5.05
CA PHE A 18 -0.46 4.76 4.94
C PHE A 18 0.57 3.62 5.04
N SER A 19 0.39 2.70 5.99
CA SER A 19 1.28 1.54 6.16
C SER A 19 1.28 0.66 4.91
N CYS A 20 0.12 0.40 4.33
CA CYS A 20 0.01 -0.40 3.10
C CYS A 20 0.69 0.29 1.90
N ILE A 21 0.51 1.62 1.75
CA ILE A 21 1.11 2.41 0.66
C ILE A 21 2.64 2.44 0.80
N ALA A 22 3.16 2.72 1.99
CA ALA A 22 4.61 2.79 2.25
C ALA A 22 5.32 1.46 1.94
N LEU A 23 4.62 0.33 2.07
CA LEU A 23 5.17 -1.01 1.84
C LEU A 23 4.85 -1.56 0.44
N ALA A 24 4.02 -0.87 -0.36
CA ALA A 24 3.55 -1.37 -1.65
C ALA A 24 4.67 -1.55 -2.67
N GLY A 25 5.62 -0.61 -2.74
CA GLY A 25 6.77 -0.71 -3.63
C GLY A 25 7.63 -1.93 -3.32
N VAL A 26 8.09 -2.03 -2.07
CA VAL A 26 8.91 -3.15 -1.56
C VAL A 26 8.21 -4.49 -1.75
N ALA A 27 6.92 -4.58 -1.42
CA ALA A 27 6.15 -5.80 -1.62
C ALA A 27 6.02 -6.18 -3.10
N THR A 28 5.86 -5.19 -3.99
CA THR A 28 5.78 -5.44 -5.44
C THR A 28 7.11 -5.93 -6.00
N GLU A 29 8.23 -5.29 -5.64
CA GLU A 29 9.56 -5.72 -6.05
C GLU A 29 9.84 -7.15 -5.58
N TYR A 30 9.56 -7.45 -4.31
CA TYR A 30 9.77 -8.79 -3.76
C TYR A 30 8.90 -9.85 -4.46
N LEU A 31 7.64 -9.53 -4.78
CA LEU A 31 6.75 -10.44 -5.50
C LEU A 31 7.23 -10.74 -6.93
N LEU A 32 7.85 -9.77 -7.61
CA LEU A 32 8.32 -9.91 -8.99
C LEU A 32 9.72 -10.51 -9.10
N TYR A 33 10.63 -10.14 -8.20
CA TYR A 33 12.06 -10.40 -8.35
C TYR A 33 12.67 -11.20 -7.19
N GLY A 34 11.91 -11.48 -6.13
CA GLY A 34 12.40 -12.20 -4.94
C GLY A 34 13.34 -11.38 -4.05
N VAL A 35 13.63 -10.14 -4.42
CA VAL A 35 14.44 -9.16 -3.69
C VAL A 35 13.84 -7.77 -3.91
N ALA A 36 14.00 -6.88 -2.93
CA ALA A 36 13.67 -5.47 -3.04
C ALA A 36 14.95 -4.66 -2.91
N GLU A 37 15.18 -3.76 -3.85
CA GLU A 37 16.36 -2.88 -3.90
C GLU A 37 15.99 -1.44 -3.53
N GLY A 38 14.71 -1.08 -3.68
CA GLY A 38 14.16 0.24 -3.36
C GLY A 38 13.37 0.28 -2.05
N GLY A 39 12.78 1.45 -1.79
CA GLY A 39 11.78 1.63 -0.73
C GLY A 39 12.32 1.89 0.67
N LEU A 40 13.64 2.02 0.86
CA LEU A 40 14.23 2.37 2.17
C LEU A 40 13.65 3.69 2.71
N ASP A 41 13.53 4.71 1.86
CA ASP A 41 12.97 6.00 2.23
C ASP A 41 11.51 5.89 2.71
N ASP A 42 10.71 5.01 2.13
CA ASP A 42 9.31 4.83 2.50
C ASP A 42 9.17 4.02 3.80
N ILE A 43 10.04 3.02 4.01
CA ILE A 43 10.16 2.30 5.28
C ILE A 43 10.59 3.26 6.40
N GLU A 44 11.59 4.11 6.17
CA GLU A 44 12.03 5.09 7.16
C GLU A 44 10.93 6.09 7.53
N LYS A 45 10.15 6.58 6.54
CA LYS A 45 9.00 7.45 6.82
C LYS A 45 7.94 6.73 7.66
N LEU A 46 7.68 5.45 7.38
CA LEU A 46 6.75 4.64 8.17
C LEU A 46 7.26 4.45 9.61
N ASP A 47 8.54 4.12 9.78
CA ASP A 47 9.15 3.97 11.10
C ASP A 47 9.09 5.27 11.92
N ARG A 48 9.45 6.41 11.32
CA ARG A 48 9.36 7.72 11.96
C ARG A 48 7.92 8.07 12.36
N LEU A 49 6.94 7.75 11.50
CA LEU A 49 5.54 7.96 11.80
C LEU A 49 5.09 7.11 13.00
N LEU A 50 5.42 5.81 13.03
CA LEU A 50 5.06 4.93 14.14
C LEU A 50 5.71 5.38 15.46
N LYS A 51 6.98 5.81 15.41
CA LYS A 51 7.67 6.40 16.56
C LYS A 51 7.02 7.70 17.03
N GLY A 52 6.67 8.59 16.11
CA GLY A 52 5.97 9.85 16.41
C GLY A 52 4.60 9.64 17.06
N LEU A 53 3.96 8.50 16.78
CA LEU A 53 2.70 8.09 17.40
C LEU A 53 2.89 7.32 18.72
N GLY A 54 4.12 7.19 19.21
CA GLY A 54 4.43 6.51 20.46
C GLY A 54 4.25 4.99 20.43
N PHE A 55 4.36 4.36 19.26
CA PHE A 55 4.25 2.90 19.17
C PHE A 55 5.46 2.24 19.84
N THR A 56 5.20 1.19 20.61
CA THR A 56 6.26 0.27 21.04
C THR A 56 6.74 -0.56 19.84
N GLN A 57 7.95 -1.10 19.91
CA GLN A 57 8.48 -1.96 18.85
C GLN A 57 7.53 -3.09 18.49
N LYS A 58 6.98 -3.80 19.50
CA LYS A 58 6.01 -4.88 19.29
C LYS A 58 4.75 -4.43 18.54
N LYS A 59 4.29 -3.20 18.80
CA LYS A 59 3.11 -2.63 18.12
C LYS A 59 3.45 -2.23 16.69
N ALA A 60 4.62 -1.63 16.48
CA ALA A 60 5.14 -1.31 15.16
C ALA A 60 5.32 -2.57 14.30
N ASP A 61 5.95 -3.61 14.85
CA ASP A 61 6.13 -4.91 14.17
C ASP A 61 4.78 -5.53 13.77
N SER A 62 3.80 -5.47 14.67
CA SER A 62 2.44 -5.95 14.39
C SER A 62 1.79 -5.16 13.24
N GLN A 63 1.94 -3.82 13.24
CA GLN A 63 1.42 -2.96 12.19
C GLN A 63 2.08 -3.24 10.84
N VAL A 64 3.41 -3.37 10.80
CA VAL A 64 4.17 -3.67 9.59
C VAL A 64 3.76 -5.04 9.04
N ARG A 65 3.71 -6.09 9.87
CA ARG A 65 3.28 -7.43 9.43
C ARG A 65 1.86 -7.43 8.87
N TRP A 66 0.93 -6.75 9.56
CA TRP A 66 -0.44 -6.60 9.08
C TRP A 66 -0.47 -5.89 7.72
N ALA A 67 0.25 -4.78 7.58
CA ALA A 67 0.29 -4.02 6.34
C ALA A 67 0.92 -4.81 5.19
N VAL A 68 2.04 -5.50 5.40
CA VAL A 68 2.65 -6.39 4.37
C VAL A 68 1.64 -7.43 3.90
N LEU A 69 0.98 -8.14 4.82
CA LEU A 69 0.01 -9.18 4.45
C LEU A 69 -1.15 -8.63 3.61
N ASN A 70 -1.74 -7.50 4.03
CA ASN A 70 -2.85 -6.89 3.31
C ASN A 70 -2.42 -6.36 1.95
N THR A 71 -1.27 -5.70 1.87
CA THR A 71 -0.69 -5.22 0.61
C THR A 71 -0.42 -6.37 -0.35
N VAL A 72 0.21 -7.45 0.10
CA VAL A 72 0.48 -8.63 -0.74
C VAL A 72 -0.81 -9.25 -1.28
N VAL A 73 -1.86 -9.33 -0.47
CA VAL A 73 -3.17 -9.84 -0.91
C VAL A 73 -3.74 -8.98 -2.03
N ILE A 74 -3.70 -7.65 -1.91
CA ILE A 74 -4.17 -6.72 -2.95
C ILE A 74 -3.33 -6.87 -4.22
N LEU A 75 -2.00 -6.86 -4.09
CA LEU A 75 -1.07 -6.94 -5.23
C LEU A 75 -1.18 -8.23 -6.02
N ARG A 76 -1.49 -9.35 -5.34
CA ARG A 76 -1.73 -10.65 -5.98
C ARG A 76 -3.11 -10.73 -6.62
N ARG A 77 -4.15 -10.23 -5.93
CA ARG A 77 -5.52 -10.24 -6.46
C ARG A 77 -5.61 -9.45 -7.77
N HIS A 78 -4.94 -8.32 -7.85
CA HIS A 78 -4.99 -7.43 -9.00
C HIS A 78 -3.67 -7.41 -9.78
N GLU A 79 -3.04 -8.58 -9.95
CA GLU A 79 -1.78 -8.73 -10.68
C GLU A 79 -1.88 -8.20 -12.12
N LYS A 80 -2.98 -8.53 -12.81
CA LYS A 80 -3.23 -8.10 -14.18
C LYS A 80 -3.34 -6.57 -14.28
N THR A 81 -4.20 -5.96 -13.47
CA THR A 81 -4.32 -4.50 -13.35
C THR A 81 -2.97 -3.83 -13.09
N ARG A 82 -2.20 -4.37 -12.13
CA ARG A 82 -0.88 -3.85 -11.78
C ARG A 82 0.10 -3.91 -12.95
N SER A 83 0.10 -5.01 -13.71
CA SER A 83 0.95 -5.16 -14.89
C SER A 83 0.60 -4.16 -15.99
N GLN A 84 -0.70 -4.01 -16.29
CA GLN A 84 -1.17 -3.05 -17.29
C GLN A 84 -0.88 -1.60 -16.88
N LEU A 85 -1.07 -1.28 -15.60
CA LEU A 85 -0.72 0.02 -15.04
C LEU A 85 0.78 0.31 -15.20
N ALA A 86 1.64 -0.67 -14.89
CA ALA A 86 3.08 -0.53 -15.05
C ALA A 86 3.48 -0.29 -16.51
N GLU A 87 2.82 -0.95 -17.47
CA GLU A 87 3.03 -0.74 -18.90
C GLU A 87 2.61 0.67 -19.36
N ALA A 88 1.44 1.14 -18.92
CA ALA A 88 0.97 2.50 -19.21
C ALA A 88 1.91 3.57 -18.64
N MET A 89 2.37 3.39 -17.40
CA MET A 89 3.35 4.28 -16.77
C MET A 89 4.70 4.28 -17.49
N SER A 90 5.20 3.09 -17.87
CA SER A 90 6.43 2.93 -18.66
C SER A 90 6.35 3.64 -20.02
N SER A 91 5.17 3.59 -20.63
CA SER A 91 4.84 4.29 -21.89
C SER A 91 4.64 5.80 -21.72
N ARG A 92 4.85 6.35 -20.51
CA ARG A 92 4.67 7.77 -20.15
C ARG A 92 3.26 8.28 -20.47
N MET A 93 2.26 7.42 -20.34
CA MET A 93 0.87 7.85 -20.48
C MET A 93 0.51 8.87 -19.40
N PRO A 94 -0.41 9.83 -19.69
CA PRO A 94 -0.91 10.76 -18.68
C PRO A 94 -1.53 10.02 -17.49
N VAL A 95 -1.47 10.63 -16.30
CA VAL A 95 -2.03 10.05 -15.07
C VAL A 95 -3.52 9.70 -15.22
N GLY A 96 -4.29 10.51 -15.95
CA GLY A 96 -5.70 10.21 -16.24
C GLY A 96 -5.90 8.88 -16.99
N CYS A 97 -4.99 8.53 -17.90
CA CYS A 97 -5.01 7.22 -18.57
C CYS A 97 -4.66 6.08 -17.62
N CYS A 98 -3.68 6.29 -16.72
CA CYS A 98 -3.35 5.31 -15.69
C CYS A 98 -4.54 5.01 -14.76
N ILE A 99 -5.32 6.03 -14.41
CA ILE A 99 -6.57 5.86 -13.64
C ILE A 99 -7.57 5.03 -14.44
N GLY A 100 -7.77 5.34 -15.73
CA GLY A 100 -8.64 4.56 -16.61
C GLY A 100 -8.26 3.08 -16.67
N VAL A 101 -6.96 2.75 -16.78
CA VAL A 101 -6.47 1.36 -16.76
C VAL A 101 -6.88 0.64 -15.46
N ILE A 102 -6.80 1.32 -14.32
CA ILE A 102 -7.23 0.75 -13.03
C ILE A 102 -8.74 0.52 -13.04
N GLU A 103 -9.54 1.52 -13.42
CA GLU A 103 -11.01 1.43 -13.39
C GLU A 103 -11.55 0.37 -14.36
N GLU A 104 -11.02 0.30 -15.58
CA GLU A 104 -11.45 -0.66 -16.60
C GLU A 104 -11.11 -2.11 -16.22
N SER A 105 -9.91 -2.35 -15.69
CA SER A 105 -9.46 -3.69 -15.32
C SER A 105 -10.21 -4.23 -14.10
N LEU A 106 -10.52 -3.39 -13.11
CA LEU A 106 -11.30 -3.81 -11.94
C LEU A 106 -12.75 -4.17 -12.30
N ASN A 107 -13.36 -3.46 -13.25
CA ASN A 107 -14.69 -3.80 -13.75
C ASN A 107 -14.75 -5.16 -14.46
N THR A 108 -13.62 -5.70 -14.92
CA THR A 108 -13.57 -6.99 -15.61
C THR A 108 -13.32 -8.17 -14.68
N ASP A 109 -12.73 -7.94 -13.50
CA ASP A 109 -12.40 -8.97 -12.52
C ASP A 109 -13.52 -9.21 -11.48
N ASP A 110 -14.58 -8.39 -11.49
CA ASP A 110 -15.78 -8.49 -10.63
C ASP A 110 -16.96 -9.27 -11.27
N ILE A 111 -16.73 -10.08 -12.33
CA ILE A 111 -17.73 -10.96 -12.99
C ILE A 111 -17.33 -12.44 -12.87
#